data_AF-A0A958KAW4-F1
#
_entry.id   AF-A0A958KAW4-F1
#
_cell.length_a   1.000
_cell.length_b   1.000
_cell.length_c   1.000
_cell.angle_alpha   90.00
_cell.angle_beta   90.00
_cell.angle_gamma   90.00
#
_symmetry.space_group_name_H-M   'P 1'
#
loop_
_entity.id
_entity.type
_entity.pdbx_description
1 polymer ?
#
loop_
_entity_poly.entity_id
_entity_poly.type
_entity_poly.pdbx_seq_one_letter_code
_entity_poly.pdbx_strand_id
1 'polypeptide(L)'
;MACSDADTDVGIKASYSRVNELVLNMLEPPTAGWYFLFFCCISAVGFAAYCFSQQILNGMVVAGIAHPIAWGVYITNFVFWVGIAHSGTLISAVLFLFRAKFRMPIYRLAEAMTVFAVLTAGL
;
A
#
# COMPACT_ATOMS: atom_id res chain seq x y z
N MET A 1 19.50 30.23 -27.15
CA MET A 1 20.36 29.07 -27.39
C MET A 1 19.44 27.88 -27.55
N ALA A 2 19.30 27.44 -28.80
CA ALA A 2 18.28 26.52 -29.27
C ALA A 2 18.68 25.06 -29.03
N CYS A 3 17.71 24.21 -28.69
CA CYS A 3 17.66 22.85 -29.22
C CYS A 3 16.23 22.61 -29.70
N SER A 4 16.11 22.61 -31.03
CA SER A 4 14.95 22.15 -31.77
C SER A 4 15.08 20.65 -31.93
N ASP A 5 14.30 19.88 -31.18
CA ASP A 5 14.17 18.43 -31.38
C ASP A 5 12.90 18.16 -32.17
N ALA A 6 13.06 18.18 -33.49
CA ALA A 6 12.11 17.63 -34.44
C ALA A 6 12.41 16.15 -34.62
N ASP A 7 11.69 15.31 -33.87
CA ASP A 7 11.46 13.89 -34.19
C ASP A 7 10.11 13.42 -33.63
N THR A 8 9.09 13.51 -34.47
CA THR A 8 8.05 12.48 -34.66
C THR A 8 8.76 11.10 -34.84
N ASP A 9 8.43 9.95 -34.24
CA ASP A 9 7.18 9.19 -34.21
C ASP A 9 7.27 7.97 -33.26
N VAL A 10 6.55 7.97 -32.11
CA VAL A 10 5.90 6.80 -31.46
C VAL A 10 4.84 7.38 -30.52
N GLY A 11 3.59 6.95 -30.62
CA GLY A 11 2.39 7.53 -29.99
C GLY A 11 2.29 7.64 -28.46
N ILE A 12 3.40 7.60 -27.71
CA ILE A 12 3.50 8.02 -26.29
C ILE A 12 4.94 8.55 -26.07
N LYS A 13 5.26 9.79 -26.45
CA LYS A 13 6.46 10.50 -25.96
C LYS A 13 6.05 11.38 -24.78
N ALA A 14 5.96 10.80 -23.58
CA ALA A 14 5.83 11.59 -22.37
C ALA A 14 7.15 12.35 -22.14
N SER A 15 7.20 13.61 -22.58
CA SER A 15 8.31 14.52 -22.27
C SER A 15 8.52 14.60 -20.75
N TYR A 16 9.76 14.75 -20.27
CA TYR A 16 10.05 14.87 -18.84
C TYR A 16 9.24 15.97 -18.17
N SER A 17 8.98 17.07 -18.88
CA SER A 17 8.10 18.14 -18.42
C SER A 17 6.67 17.67 -18.18
N ARG A 18 6.15 16.79 -19.03
CA ARG A 18 4.80 16.21 -18.90
C ARG A 18 4.71 15.21 -17.74
N VAL A 19 5.73 14.37 -17.55
CA VAL A 19 5.76 13.47 -16.39
C VAL A 19 5.85 14.28 -15.09
N ASN A 20 6.67 15.33 -15.06
CA ASN A 20 6.80 16.23 -13.92
C ASN A 20 5.47 16.94 -13.62
N GLU A 21 4.80 17.47 -14.64
CA GLU A 21 3.48 18.08 -14.51
C GLU A 21 2.44 17.09 -14.00
N LEU A 22 2.41 15.84 -14.48
CA LEU A 22 1.50 14.80 -14.00
C LEU A 22 1.73 14.43 -12.53
N VAL A 23 2.99 14.38 -12.09
CA VAL A 23 3.34 14.13 -10.69
C VAL A 23 2.95 15.32 -9.82
N LEU A 24 3.20 16.54 -10.30
CA LEU A 24 2.81 17.77 -9.60
C LEU A 24 1.30 17.94 -9.52
N ASN A 25 0.55 17.47 -10.52
CA ASN A 25 -0.92 17.47 -10.48
C ASN A 25 -1.48 16.58 -9.37
N MET A 26 -0.71 15.61 -8.84
CA MET A 26 -1.14 14.86 -7.65
C MET A 26 -1.13 15.70 -6.36
N LEU A 27 -0.48 16.87 -6.37
CA LEU A 27 -0.50 17.84 -5.26
C LEU A 27 -1.66 18.85 -5.38
N GLU A 28 -2.42 18.85 -6.48
CA GLU A 28 -3.60 19.70 -6.62
C GLU A 28 -4.63 19.39 -5.52
N PRO A 29 -5.45 20.39 -5.12
CA PRO A 29 -6.40 20.23 -4.03
C PRO A 29 -7.34 19.04 -4.31
N PRO A 30 -7.44 18.10 -3.36
CA PRO A 30 -8.14 16.84 -3.58
C PRO A 30 -9.64 17.05 -3.74
N THR A 31 -10.26 16.23 -4.59
CA THR A 31 -11.70 16.21 -4.82
C THR A 31 -12.45 15.75 -3.55
N ALA A 32 -13.71 16.17 -3.37
CA ALA A 32 -14.54 15.76 -2.23
C ALA A 32 -14.59 14.24 -1.99
N GLY A 33 -14.55 13.43 -3.06
CA GLY A 33 -14.50 11.96 -2.96
C GLY A 33 -13.21 11.42 -2.33
N TRP A 34 -12.07 12.10 -2.50
CA TRP A 34 -10.81 11.72 -1.85
C TRP A 34 -10.89 11.90 -0.34
N TYR A 35 -11.49 13.01 0.12
CA TYR A 35 -11.71 13.22 1.55
C TYR A 35 -12.63 12.16 2.16
N PHE A 36 -13.69 11.75 1.45
CA PHE A 36 -14.55 10.65 1.90
C PHE A 36 -13.78 9.35 2.11
N LEU A 37 -12.95 8.95 1.14
CA LEU A 37 -12.09 7.77 1.26
C LEU A 37 -11.08 7.91 2.41
N PHE A 38 -10.50 9.09 2.58
CA PHE A 38 -9.56 9.36 3.66
C PHE A 38 -10.20 9.20 5.04
N PHE A 39 -11.37 9.79 5.27
CA PHE A 39 -12.11 9.63 6.53
C PHE A 39 -12.60 8.19 6.74
N CYS A 40 -12.98 7.49 5.68
CA CYS A 40 -13.31 6.07 5.74
C CYS A 40 -12.12 5.25 6.26
N CYS A 41 -10.92 5.45 5.69
CA CYS A 41 -9.70 4.77 6.13
C CYS A 41 -9.35 5.10 7.59
N ILE A 42 -9.40 6.39 7.97
CA ILE A 42 -9.17 6.82 9.36
C ILE A 42 -10.17 6.19 10.32
N SER A 43 -11.45 6.09 9.93
CA SER A 43 -12.48 5.49 10.78
C SER A 43 -12.20 4.00 11.04
N ALA A 44 -11.71 3.27 10.03
CA ALA A 44 -11.32 1.87 10.18
C ALA A 44 -10.11 1.71 11.12
N VAL A 45 -9.11 2.59 11.02
CA VAL A 45 -7.96 2.61 11.94
C VAL A 45 -8.40 2.96 13.37
N GLY A 46 -9.30 3.93 13.53
CA GLY A 46 -9.87 4.30 14.82
C GLY A 46 -10.66 3.17 15.47
N PHE A 47 -11.41 2.41 14.68
CA PHE A 47 -12.11 1.22 15.16
C PHE A 47 -11.13 0.12 15.60
N ALA A 48 -10.07 -0.13 14.84
CA ALA A 48 -9.03 -1.08 15.22
C ALA A 48 -8.34 -0.68 16.54
N ALA A 49 -8.00 0.61 16.71
CA ALA A 49 -7.43 1.13 17.95
C ALA A 49 -8.39 1.02 19.14
N TYR A 50 -9.70 1.19 18.92
CA TYR A 50 -10.72 0.98 19.94
C TYR A 50 -10.78 -0.50 20.39
N CYS A 51 -10.81 -1.44 19.45
CA CYS A 51 -10.76 -2.87 19.74
C CYS A 51 -9.49 -3.25 20.51
N PHE A 52 -8.33 -2.71 20.11
CA PHE A 52 -7.08 -2.92 20.82
C PHE A 52 -7.10 -2.36 22.24
N SER A 53 -7.70 -1.17 22.44
CA SER A 53 -7.88 -0.57 23.75
C SER A 53 -8.78 -1.42 24.66
N GLN A 54 -9.89 -1.94 24.13
CA GLN A 54 -10.77 -2.86 24.85
C GLN A 54 -10.07 -4.15 25.25
N GLN A 55 -9.16 -4.65 24.41
CA GLN A 55 -8.33 -5.82 24.70
C GLN A 55 -7.33 -5.56 25.83
N ILE A 56 -6.71 -4.37 25.88
CA ILE A 56 -5.81 -3.99 26.98
C ILE A 56 -6.55 -3.94 28.32
N LEU A 57 -7.78 -3.39 28.33
CA LEU A 57 -8.54 -3.19 29.57
C LEU A 57 -9.21 -4.47 30.10
N ASN A 58 -9.80 -5.27 29.21
CA ASN A 58 -10.57 -6.46 29.59
C ASN A 58 -9.77 -7.77 29.48
N GLY A 59 -8.52 -7.70 29.00
CA GLY A 59 -7.61 -8.82 28.85
C GLY A 59 -7.83 -9.67 27.59
N MET A 60 -7.01 -10.72 27.45
CA MET A 60 -6.93 -11.60 26.26
C MET A 60 -8.21 -12.42 25.99
N VAL A 61 -9.15 -12.46 26.94
CA VAL A 61 -10.42 -13.20 26.80
C VAL A 61 -11.30 -12.59 25.70
N VAL A 62 -11.22 -11.27 25.48
CA VAL A 62 -11.96 -10.57 24.42
C VAL A 62 -11.58 -11.07 23.02
N ALA A 63 -10.35 -11.57 22.85
CA ALA A 63 -9.87 -12.14 21.61
C ALA A 63 -10.35 -13.59 21.36
N GLY A 64 -11.21 -14.13 22.23
CA GLY A 64 -11.77 -15.48 22.08
C GLY A 64 -10.76 -16.60 22.38
N ILE A 65 -9.70 -16.28 23.13
CA ILE A 65 -8.64 -17.22 23.46
C ILE A 65 -9.06 -18.07 24.65
N ALA A 66 -9.14 -19.38 24.44
CA ALA A 66 -9.44 -20.37 25.47
C ALA A 66 -8.47 -21.54 25.36
N HIS A 67 -8.09 -22.14 26.50
CA HIS A 67 -7.30 -23.37 26.46
C HIS A 67 -8.14 -24.49 25.83
N PRO A 68 -7.65 -25.22 24.80
CA PRO A 68 -6.25 -25.38 24.39
C PRO A 68 -5.76 -24.48 23.24
N ILE A 69 -6.63 -23.69 22.60
CA ILE A 69 -6.28 -22.86 21.42
C ILE A 69 -5.91 -21.45 21.87
N ALA A 70 -4.63 -21.27 22.20
CA ALA A 70 -4.18 -20.04 22.82
C ALA A 70 -3.91 -18.86 21.83
N TRP A 71 -3.87 -19.10 20.50
CA TRP A 71 -3.23 -18.16 19.55
C TRP A 71 -4.09 -17.78 18.33
N GLY A 72 -5.34 -18.25 18.26
CA GLY A 72 -6.16 -18.33 17.04
C GLY A 72 -6.17 -17.07 16.16
N VAL A 73 -6.76 -15.98 16.64
CA VAL A 73 -6.93 -14.75 15.84
C VAL A 73 -5.60 -14.02 15.60
N TYR A 74 -4.66 -14.06 16.54
CA TYR A 74 -3.38 -13.36 16.38
C TYR A 74 -2.49 -13.99 15.30
N ILE A 75 -2.33 -15.31 15.29
CA ILE A 75 -1.48 -15.99 14.30
C ILE A 75 -2.10 -15.94 12.91
N THR A 76 -3.43 -16.06 12.80
CA THR A 76 -4.11 -15.96 11.50
C THR A 76 -3.94 -14.56 10.89
N ASN A 77 -4.11 -13.50 11.68
CA ASN A 77 -3.87 -12.13 11.23
C ASN A 77 -2.39 -11.92 10.85
N PHE A 78 -1.45 -12.35 11.68
CA PHE A 78 -0.01 -12.25 11.40
C PHE A 78 0.38 -12.92 10.07
N VAL A 79 0.00 -14.20 9.88
CA VAL A 79 0.33 -14.95 8.65
C VAL A 79 -0.36 -14.35 7.43
N PHE A 80 -1.61 -13.87 7.58
CA PHE A 80 -2.33 -13.20 6.51
C PHE A 80 -1.57 -11.97 6.00
N TRP A 81 -1.20 -11.05 6.90
CA TRP A 81 -0.47 -9.83 6.52
C TRP A 81 0.93 -10.12 5.98
N VAL A 82 1.65 -11.09 6.57
CA VAL A 82 2.94 -11.55 6.04
C VAL A 82 2.81 -12.13 4.64
N GLY A 83 1.72 -12.87 4.34
CA GLY A 83 1.44 -13.38 3.01
C GLY A 83 1.22 -12.27 1.97
N ILE A 84 0.49 -11.21 2.34
CA ILE A 84 0.33 -10.02 1.49
C ILE A 84 1.69 -9.34 1.24
N ALA A 85 2.53 -9.20 2.28
CA ALA A 85 3.87 -8.63 2.13
C ALA A 85 4.75 -9.46 1.19
N HIS A 86 4.72 -10.80 1.28
CA HIS A 86 5.49 -11.67 0.40
C HIS A 86 5.02 -11.61 -1.06
N SER A 87 3.71 -11.46 -1.27
CA SER A 87 3.15 -11.29 -2.61
C SER A 87 3.70 -10.04 -3.31
N GLY A 88 3.91 -8.95 -2.57
CA GLY A 88 4.50 -7.72 -3.10
C GLY A 88 5.95 -7.88 -3.54
N THR A 89 6.77 -8.62 -2.78
CA THR A 89 8.18 -8.87 -3.16
C THR A 89 8.28 -9.83 -4.34
N LEU A 90 7.39 -10.83 -4.42
CA LEU A 90 7.31 -11.75 -5.56
C LEU A 90 7.01 -11.00 -6.86
N ILE A 91 6.02 -10.11 -6.86
CA ILE A 91 5.67 -9.28 -8.04
C ILE A 91 6.89 -8.45 -8.48
N SER A 92 7.63 -7.88 -7.52
CA SER A 92 8.83 -7.09 -7.82
C SER A 92 9.93 -7.93 -8.50
N ALA A 93 10.23 -9.10 -7.92
CA ALA A 93 11.23 -10.02 -8.46
C ALA A 93 10.87 -10.57 -9.85
N VAL A 94 9.59 -10.92 -10.06
CA VAL A 94 9.09 -11.44 -11.35
C VAL A 94 9.22 -10.39 -12.45
N LEU A 95 8.78 -9.15 -12.21
CA LEU A 95 8.90 -8.07 -13.19
C LEU A 95 10.36 -7.72 -13.52
N PHE A 96 11.26 -7.93 -12.56
CA PHE A 96 12.70 -7.75 -12.78
C PHE A 96 13.25 -8.84 -13.71
N LEU A 97 12.91 -10.11 -13.46
CA LEU A 97 13.34 -11.26 -14.24
C LEU A 97 12.87 -11.18 -15.70
N PHE A 98 11.61 -10.83 -15.93
CA PHE A 98 11.04 -10.70 -17.28
C PHE A 98 11.47 -9.43 -18.03
N ARG A 99 12.31 -8.57 -17.43
CA ARG A 99 12.78 -7.30 -18.01
C ARG A 99 11.65 -6.43 -18.60
N ALA A 100 10.48 -6.47 -17.99
CA ALA A 100 9.30 -5.72 -18.42
C ALA A 100 9.53 -4.21 -18.31
N LYS A 101 9.42 -3.45 -19.41
CA LYS A 101 9.67 -1.99 -19.41
C LYS A 101 8.63 -1.17 -18.61
N PHE A 102 7.45 -1.73 -18.33
CA PHE A 102 6.34 -1.07 -17.60
C PHE A 102 6.47 -1.14 -16.06
N ARG A 103 7.59 -1.61 -15.54
CA ARG A 103 7.80 -1.95 -14.12
C ARG A 103 7.90 -0.76 -13.14
N MET A 104 8.27 0.42 -13.61
CA MET A 104 8.61 1.58 -12.76
C MET A 104 7.49 2.06 -11.82
N PRO A 105 6.22 2.22 -12.26
CA PRO A 105 5.15 2.61 -11.34
C PRO A 105 4.73 1.47 -10.39
N ILE A 106 4.84 0.21 -10.83
CA ILE A 106 4.37 -0.95 -10.07
C ILE A 106 5.29 -1.24 -8.88
N TYR A 107 6.61 -1.07 -9.02
CA TYR A 107 7.55 -1.31 -7.92
C TYR A 107 7.29 -0.43 -6.70
N ARG A 108 7.01 0.86 -6.90
CA ARG A 108 6.73 1.79 -5.80
C ARG A 108 5.43 1.43 -5.07
N LEU A 109 4.41 0.99 -5.81
CA LEU A 109 3.14 0.52 -5.21
C LEU A 109 3.35 -0.79 -4.44
N ALA A 110 4.14 -1.70 -4.98
CA ALA A 110 4.48 -2.96 -4.31
C ALA A 110 5.28 -2.70 -3.01
N GLU A 111 6.27 -1.81 -3.03
CA GLU A 111 7.03 -1.40 -1.84
C GLU A 111 6.16 -0.73 -0.78
N ALA A 112 5.25 0.17 -1.18
CA ALA A 112 4.32 0.79 -0.24
C ALA A 112 3.40 -0.28 0.40
N MET A 113 2.87 -1.20 -0.40
CA MET A 113 2.01 -2.29 0.08
C MET A 113 2.73 -3.18 1.11
N THR A 114 3.98 -3.55 0.87
CA THR A 114 4.72 -4.41 1.81
C THR A 114 5.01 -3.71 3.13
N VAL A 115 5.34 -2.41 3.12
CA VAL A 115 5.57 -1.64 4.35
C VAL A 115 4.30 -1.58 5.20
N PHE A 116 3.15 -1.25 4.61
CA PHE A 116 1.88 -1.19 5.36
C PHE A 116 1.45 -2.57 5.88
N ALA A 117 1.66 -3.62 5.08
CA ALA A 117 1.35 -4.99 5.49
C ALA A 117 2.21 -5.42 6.69
N VAL A 118 3.52 -5.14 6.67
CA VAL A 118 4.42 -5.50 7.78
C VAL A 118 4.13 -4.68 9.03
N LEU A 119 3.82 -3.38 8.90
CA LEU A 119 3.41 -2.55 10.04
C LEU A 119 2.15 -3.10 10.72
N THR A 120 1.19 -3.58 9.94
CA THR A 120 -0.06 -4.15 10.46
C THR A 120 0.14 -5.56 11.00
N ALA A 121 1.10 -6.33 10.47
CA ALA A 121 1.46 -7.64 10.97
C ALA A 121 2.15 -7.59 12.34
N GLY A 122 2.87 -6.50 12.64
CA GLY A 122 3.61 -6.32 13.89
C GLY A 122 2.77 -5.82 15.08
N LEU A 123 1.50 -5.48 14.84
CA LEU A 123 0.51 -5.07 15.84
C LEU A 123 -0.25 -6.28 16.40
#